data_AF-A0A6M0C0Z4-F1
#
_entry.id   AF-A0A6M0C0Z4-F1
#
_cell.length_a   1.000
_cell.length_b   1.000
_cell.length_c   1.000
_cell.angle_alpha   90.00
_cell.angle_beta   90.00
_cell.angle_gamma   90.00
#
_symmetry.space_group_name_H-M   'P 1'
#
loop_
_entity.id
_entity.type
_entity.pdbx_description
1 polymer ?
#
loop_
_entity_poly.entity_id
_entity_poly.type
_entity_poly.pdbx_seq_one_letter_code
_entity_poly.pdbx_strand_id
1 'polypeptide(L)'
;METTENHQKIPILMTKGYSRDHRPDLKQCILVYIVSSHSGIPLFMRTADGNESDQAVFGQILAWVKKQIKLDSIIVCDSALYSQNNIQLISN
;
A
#
# COMPACT_ATOMS: atom_id res chain seq x y z
N MET A 1 30.34 10.35 -8.56
CA MET A 1 29.57 10.09 -9.80
C MET A 1 28.12 9.97 -9.40
N GLU A 2 27.32 11.03 -9.57
CA GLU A 2 25.87 10.95 -9.40
C GLU A 2 25.30 10.13 -10.54
N THR A 3 24.77 8.95 -10.24
CA THR A 3 23.93 8.20 -11.17
C THR A 3 22.64 8.97 -11.37
N THR A 4 22.49 9.58 -12.55
CA THR A 4 21.25 10.22 -12.99
C THR A 4 20.20 9.14 -13.25
N GLU A 5 19.58 8.64 -12.19
CA GLU A 5 18.40 7.80 -12.31
C GLU A 5 17.26 8.66 -12.87
N ASN A 6 16.85 8.34 -14.10
CA ASN A 6 15.75 8.96 -14.81
C ASN A 6 14.43 8.66 -14.06
N HIS A 7 14.15 9.45 -13.02
CA HIS A 7 12.92 9.35 -12.22
C HIS A 7 11.74 9.93 -13.00
N GLN A 8 11.22 9.15 -13.94
CA GLN A 8 9.97 9.48 -14.61
C GLN A 8 8.85 9.41 -13.55
N LYS A 9 8.28 10.57 -13.23
CA LYS A 9 7.18 10.68 -12.27
C LYS A 9 5.94 9.99 -12.86
N ILE A 10 5.47 8.92 -12.22
CA ILE A 10 4.22 8.27 -12.58
C ILE A 10 3.09 8.99 -11.81
N PRO A 11 2.14 9.64 -12.51
CA PRO A 11 1.03 10.32 -11.84
C PRO A 11 0.02 9.31 -11.29
N ILE A 12 -0.64 9.67 -10.18
CA ILE A 12 -1.84 8.95 -9.72
C ILE A 12 -3.07 9.45 -10.47
N LEU A 13 -4.01 8.54 -10.73
CA LEU A 13 -5.30 8.84 -11.33
C LEU A 13 -6.34 9.06 -10.24
N MET A 14 -6.82 10.30 -10.13
CA MET A 14 -7.93 10.63 -9.25
C MET A 14 -9.27 10.27 -9.91
N THR A 15 -9.97 9.30 -9.35
CA THR A 15 -11.20 8.74 -9.91
C THR A 15 -12.39 8.99 -8.99
N LYS A 16 -13.61 9.02 -9.55
CA LYS A 16 -14.84 8.94 -8.74
C LYS A 16 -15.09 7.48 -8.36
N GLY A 17 -15.71 7.25 -7.21
CA GLY A 17 -15.98 5.89 -6.73
C GLY A 17 -16.55 5.85 -5.32
N TYR A 18 -16.36 4.72 -4.66
CA TYR A 18 -16.82 4.52 -3.29
C TYR A 18 -16.10 5.49 -2.35
N SER A 19 -16.88 6.32 -1.64
CA SER A 19 -16.39 7.25 -0.63
C SER A 19 -16.94 6.83 0.72
N ARG A 20 -16.07 6.48 1.67
CA ARG A 20 -16.47 6.16 3.06
C ARG A 20 -17.10 7.38 3.76
N ASP A 21 -16.73 8.58 3.33
CA ASP A 21 -17.29 9.84 3.83
C ASP A 21 -18.61 10.22 3.14
N HIS A 22 -19.21 9.31 2.37
CA HIS A 22 -20.47 9.52 1.66
C HIS A 22 -20.43 10.69 0.66
N ARG A 23 -19.27 10.93 0.02
CA ARG A 23 -19.05 11.97 -0.99
C ARG A 23 -18.65 11.41 -2.36
N PRO A 24 -19.55 10.65 -3.03
CA PRO A 24 -19.28 10.07 -4.35
C PRO A 24 -19.11 11.12 -5.46
N ASP A 25 -19.48 12.38 -5.19
CA ASP A 25 -19.28 13.52 -6.08
C ASP A 25 -17.80 13.92 -6.21
N LEU A 26 -16.99 13.67 -5.17
CA LEU A 26 -15.58 14.03 -5.12
C LEU A 26 -14.70 12.95 -5.76
N LYS A 27 -13.62 13.40 -6.42
CA LYS A 27 -12.56 12.50 -6.85
C LYS A 27 -11.75 12.03 -5.64
N GLN A 28 -11.40 10.76 -5.64
CA GLN A 28 -10.67 10.09 -4.57
C GLN A 28 -9.23 9.80 -5.02
N CYS A 29 -8.33 9.70 -4.04
CA CYS A 29 -7.02 9.07 -4.15
C CYS A 29 -6.78 8.24 -2.88
N ILE A 30 -5.91 7.25 -2.96
CA ILE A 30 -5.65 6.33 -1.85
C ILE A 30 -4.23 6.57 -1.33
N LEU A 31 -4.06 6.49 -0.02
CA LEU A 31 -2.77 6.56 0.63
C LEU A 31 -2.57 5.31 1.47
N VAL A 32 -1.55 4.53 1.13
CA VAL A 32 -1.25 3.25 1.76
C VAL A 32 -0.05 3.43 2.69
N TYR A 33 -0.19 2.94 3.92
CA TYR A 33 0.81 3.04 4.96
C TYR A 33 1.11 1.70 5.62
N ILE A 34 2.36 1.52 6.04
CA ILE A 34 2.73 0.56 7.08
C ILE A 34 3.39 1.38 8.19
N VAL A 35 2.97 1.16 9.42
CA VAL A 35 3.38 1.96 10.58
C VAL A 35 4.05 1.08 11.64
N SER A 36 4.94 1.66 12.43
CA SER A 36 5.43 1.02 13.65
C SER A 36 4.28 0.86 14.65
N SER A 37 4.23 -0.29 15.32
CA SER A 37 3.14 -0.58 16.27
C SER A 37 3.13 0.35 17.48
N HIS A 38 4.31 0.68 18.02
CA HIS A 38 4.42 1.43 19.27
C HIS A 38 4.33 2.94 19.07
N SER A 39 5.05 3.49 18.09
CA SER A 39 5.15 4.94 17.88
C SER A 39 4.21 5.46 16.79
N GLY A 40 3.56 4.58 16.01
CA GLY A 40 2.68 4.98 14.90
C GLY A 40 3.42 5.66 13.74
N ILE A 41 4.75 5.52 13.68
CA ILE A 41 5.59 6.17 12.67
C ILE A 41 5.46 5.39 11.36
N PRO A 42 5.15 6.05 10.22
CA PRO A 42 5.17 5.41 8.91
C PRO A 42 6.55 4.86 8.56
N LEU A 43 6.63 3.56 8.31
CA LEU A 43 7.80 2.84 7.78
C LEU A 43 7.73 2.70 6.26
N PHE A 44 6.52 2.76 5.69
CA PHE A 44 6.25 2.75 4.27
C PHE A 44 5.06 3.67 3.97
N MET A 45 5.13 4.37 2.83
CA MET A 45 4.03 5.17 2.30
C MET A 45 4.02 5.10 0.77
N ARG A 46 2.82 4.94 0.19
CA ARG A 46 2.60 5.05 -1.26
C ARG A 46 1.25 5.70 -1.55
N THR A 47 1.21 6.61 -2.51
CA THR A 47 -0.02 7.13 -3.12
C THR A 47 -0.52 6.20 -4.23
N ALA A 48 -1.82 5.96 -4.30
CA ALA A 48 -2.47 5.10 -5.29
C ALA A 48 -3.72 5.76 -5.90
N ASP A 49 -4.18 5.17 -7.00
CA ASP A 49 -5.37 5.62 -7.73
C ASP A 49 -6.64 5.49 -6.89
N GLY A 50 -7.64 6.35 -7.16
CA GLY A 50 -8.84 6.51 -6.32
C GLY A 50 -9.75 5.29 -6.15
N ASN A 51 -9.52 4.20 -6.88
CA ASN A 51 -10.30 2.95 -6.82
C ASN A 51 -9.41 1.71 -6.82
N GLU A 52 -8.15 1.84 -6.41
CA GLU A 52 -7.27 0.69 -6.30
C GLU A 52 -7.80 -0.29 -5.22
N SER A 53 -7.81 -1.59 -5.51
CA SER A 53 -8.35 -2.59 -4.60
C SER A 53 -7.31 -3.02 -3.57
N ASP A 54 -7.62 -2.76 -2.29
CA ASP A 54 -6.79 -3.19 -1.15
C ASP A 54 -6.44 -4.68 -1.23
N GLN A 55 -7.42 -5.54 -1.54
CA GLN A 55 -7.23 -6.99 -1.64
C GLN A 55 -6.22 -7.39 -2.71
N ALA A 56 -6.14 -6.65 -3.81
CA ALA A 56 -5.26 -6.98 -4.93
C ALA A 56 -3.80 -6.55 -4.66
N VAL A 57 -3.60 -5.57 -3.79
CA VAL A 57 -2.31 -4.86 -3.68
C VAL A 57 -1.59 -5.12 -2.36
N PHE A 58 -2.32 -5.42 -1.28
CA PHE A 58 -1.72 -5.60 0.05
C PHE A 58 -0.65 -6.71 0.09
N GLY A 59 -0.91 -7.85 -0.54
CA GLY A 59 0.08 -8.95 -0.59
C GLY A 59 1.39 -8.54 -1.28
N GLN A 60 1.31 -7.74 -2.34
CA GLN A 60 2.48 -7.25 -3.08
C GLN A 60 3.28 -6.24 -2.26
N ILE A 61 2.61 -5.30 -1.60
CA ILE A 61 3.25 -4.30 -0.74
C ILE A 61 3.96 -4.98 0.42
N LEU A 62 3.32 -5.92 1.11
CA LEU A 62 3.94 -6.65 2.22
C LEU A 62 5.15 -7.47 1.76
N ALA A 63 5.04 -8.18 0.64
CA ALA A 63 6.16 -8.92 0.07
C ALA A 63 7.34 -7.99 -0.29
N TRP A 64 7.06 -6.78 -0.80
CA TRP A 64 8.08 -5.78 -1.08
C TRP A 64 8.73 -5.25 0.21
N VAL A 65 7.94 -4.87 1.21
CA VAL A 65 8.46 -4.33 2.48
C VAL A 65 9.27 -5.38 3.24
N LYS A 66 8.81 -6.64 3.28
CA LYS A 66 9.54 -7.77 3.91
C LYS A 66 10.93 -7.98 3.32
N LYS A 67 11.12 -7.69 2.02
CA LYS A 67 12.45 -7.76 1.36
C LYS A 67 13.38 -6.62 1.80
N GLN A 68 12.83 -5.44 2.08
CA GLN A 68 13.61 -4.25 2.46
C GLN A 68 13.91 -4.21 3.96
N ILE A 69 12.96 -4.67 4.77
CA ILE A 69 12.98 -4.54 6.22
C ILE A 69 13.09 -5.95 6.84
N LYS A 70 14.30 -6.30 7.29
CA LYS A 70 14.53 -7.52 8.08
C LYS A 70 14.21 -7.24 9.54
N LEU A 71 12.96 -7.46 9.93
CA LEU A 71 12.50 -7.34 11.31
C LEU A 71 11.87 -8.64 11.77
N ASP A 72 12.33 -9.14 12.93
CA ASP A 72 11.62 -10.20 13.65
C ASP A 72 10.38 -9.58 14.29
N SER A 73 9.27 -9.59 13.56
CA SER A 73 8.09 -8.77 13.86
C SER A 73 6.80 -9.44 13.42
N ILE A 74 5.70 -9.04 14.08
CA ILE A 74 4.35 -9.46 13.73
C ILE A 74 3.74 -8.36 12.86
N ILE A 75 3.25 -8.76 11.69
CA ILE A 75 2.51 -7.88 10.79
C ILE A 75 1.02 -8.06 11.09
N VAL A 76 0.33 -6.96 11.40
CA VAL A 76 -1.12 -6.93 11.60
C VAL A 76 -1.76 -6.18 10.44
N CYS A 77 -2.74 -6.81 9.79
CA CYS A 77 -3.50 -6.24 8.68
C CYS A 77 -4.98 -6.56 8.85
N ASP A 78 -5.83 -5.80 8.15
CA ASP A 78 -7.27 -6.08 8.12
C ASP A 78 -7.62 -7.32 7.28
N SER A 79 -8.91 -7.62 7.17
CA SER A 79 -9.40 -8.77 6.43
C SER A 79 -9.14 -8.72 4.93
N ALA A 80 -8.85 -7.56 4.33
CA ALA A 80 -8.56 -7.47 2.90
C ALA A 80 -7.25 -8.19 2.53
N LEU A 81 -6.33 -8.34 3.48
CA LEU A 81 -5.14 -9.16 3.26
C LEU A 81 -5.48 -10.65 3.08
N TYR A 82 -6.55 -11.13 3.71
CA TYR A 82 -6.83 -12.56 3.80
C TYR A 82 -7.44 -13.13 2.52
N SER A 83 -6.57 -13.50 1.58
CA SER A 83 -6.92 -14.27 0.38
C SER A 83 -5.85 -15.34 0.12
N GLN A 84 -6.22 -16.44 -0.53
CA GLN A 84 -5.27 -17.51 -0.85
C GLN A 84 -4.03 -16.98 -1.59
N ASN A 85 -4.24 -16.10 -2.58
CA ASN A 85 -3.16 -15.52 -3.36
C ASN A 85 -2.23 -14.64 -2.50
N ASN A 86 -2.81 -13.80 -1.62
CA ASN A 86 -2.01 -12.94 -0.74
C ASN A 86 -1.19 -13.76 0.26
N ILE A 87 -1.77 -14.80 0.87
CA ILE A 87 -1.06 -15.67 1.81
C ILE A 87 0.11 -16.38 1.11
N GLN A 88 -0.09 -16.89 -0.11
CA GLN A 88 0.99 -17.50 -0.89
C GLN A 88 2.10 -16.49 -1.21
N LEU A 89 1.75 -15.25 -1.57
CA LEU A 89 2.73 -14.20 -1.87
C LEU A 89 3.60 -13.82 -0.67
N ILE A 90 3.03 -13.74 0.53
CA ILE A 90 3.76 -13.30 1.74
C ILE A 90 4.48 -14.44 2.48
N SER A 91 4.11 -15.69 2.21
CA SER A 91 4.73 -16.87 2.84
C SER A 91 6.09 -17.22 2.23
N ASN A 92 6.36 -16.77 1.00
CA ASN A 92 7.67 -16.87 0.35
C ASN A 92 8.67 -15.83 0.90
#